data_AF-A0A5J6P5Y4-F1
#
_entry.id   AF-A0A5J6P5Y4-F1
#
_cell.length_a   1.000
_cell.length_b   1.000
_cell.length_c   1.000
_cell.angle_alpha   90.00
_cell.angle_beta   90.00
_cell.angle_gamma   90.00
#
_symmetry.space_group_name_H-M   'P 1'
#
loop_
_entity.id
_entity.type
_entity.pdbx_description
1 polymer ?
#
loop_
_entity_poly.entity_id
_entity_poly.type
_entity_poly.pdbx_seq_one_letter_code
_entity_poly.pdbx_strand_id
1 'polypeptide(L)'
;MANTSTRNLKRFYWVFVAVALLVVAYQLSSGNGFNSEMRLQEPLALPGAPELVSPEARSDAETALASAESVLAKNKQRVAVASQPVKSGAIEAASAWQTGGSNPTSIPLPNGVVVYEPVSVDMESPAYPMPGEQVSLPLPGGEKLVVNVESSNENPNGDYSWRGHLDGQGTDYPVVMTYGANSVFATVTTPKGSYTLESVNGSGWIYKNPSEFELSEPGKNDYLEIPHVHEHE
;
A
#
# COMPACT_ATOMS: atom_id res chain seq x y z
N MET A 1 -4.66 -18.80 47.08
CA MET A 1 -4.69 -19.76 45.96
C MET A 1 -4.67 -18.98 44.65
N ALA A 2 -3.52 -18.87 43.98
CA ALA A 2 -3.41 -18.41 42.58
C ALA A 2 -1.94 -18.52 42.13
N ASN A 3 -1.53 -19.65 41.55
CA ASN A 3 -0.25 -19.74 40.83
C ASN A 3 -0.12 -21.02 39.96
N THR A 4 -1.20 -21.43 39.29
CA THR A 4 -1.22 -22.65 38.45
C THR A 4 -1.38 -22.38 36.94
N SER A 5 -1.73 -21.15 36.52
CA SER A 5 -2.06 -20.87 35.12
C SER A 5 -0.83 -20.60 34.22
N THR A 6 0.21 -19.94 34.72
CA THR A 6 1.39 -19.53 33.92
C THR A 6 2.39 -20.65 33.61
N ARG A 7 2.32 -21.77 34.34
CA ARG A 7 3.23 -22.92 34.15
C ARG A 7 2.82 -23.82 32.99
N ASN A 8 1.53 -23.88 32.69
CA ASN A 8 0.98 -24.72 31.62
C ASN A 8 1.22 -24.09 30.24
N LEU A 9 1.10 -22.76 30.12
CA LEU A 9 1.29 -22.06 28.85
C LEU A 9 2.73 -22.17 28.30
N LYS A 10 3.75 -22.12 29.20
CA LYS A 10 5.15 -22.35 28.81
C LYS A 10 5.40 -23.78 28.34
N ARG A 11 4.71 -24.77 28.92
CA ARG A 11 4.84 -26.18 28.51
C ARG A 11 4.22 -26.40 27.12
N PHE A 12 3.08 -25.79 26.83
CA PHE A 12 2.47 -25.84 25.49
C PHE A 12 3.35 -25.19 24.43
N TYR A 13 3.96 -24.03 24.73
CA TYR A 13 4.88 -23.37 23.83
C TYR A 13 6.10 -24.25 23.48
N TRP A 14 6.71 -24.90 24.47
CA TRP A 14 7.86 -25.79 24.22
C TRP A 14 7.50 -27.07 23.47
N VAL A 15 6.31 -27.63 23.68
CA VAL A 15 5.81 -28.78 22.90
C VAL A 15 5.59 -28.37 21.45
N PHE A 16 5.04 -27.18 21.20
CA PHE A 16 4.79 -26.69 19.84
C PHE A 16 6.10 -26.44 19.08
N VAL A 17 7.10 -25.86 19.73
CA VAL A 17 8.45 -25.66 19.15
C VAL A 17 9.12 -27.00 18.84
N ALA A 18 8.99 -28.00 19.72
CA ALA A 18 9.55 -29.33 19.48
C ALA A 18 8.90 -30.04 18.29
N VAL A 19 7.57 -29.93 18.13
CA VAL A 19 6.84 -30.50 16.99
C VAL A 19 7.22 -29.80 15.69
N ALA A 20 7.34 -28.47 15.68
CA ALA A 20 7.76 -27.71 14.50
C ALA A 20 9.18 -28.11 14.04
N LEU A 21 10.12 -28.28 14.98
CA LEU A 21 11.47 -28.75 14.67
C LEU A 21 11.49 -30.18 14.13
N LEU A 22 10.62 -31.06 14.64
CA LEU A 22 10.48 -32.43 14.15
C LEU A 22 9.92 -32.47 12.72
N VAL A 23 8.95 -31.60 12.39
CA VAL A 23 8.40 -31.46 11.04
C VAL A 23 9.46 -30.93 10.07
N VAL A 24 10.26 -29.94 10.46
CA VAL A 24 11.35 -29.42 9.62
C VAL A 24 12.44 -30.48 9.40
N ALA A 25 12.82 -31.23 10.43
CA ALA A 25 13.77 -32.33 10.30
C ALA A 25 13.24 -33.46 9.41
N TYR A 26 11.94 -33.76 9.49
CA TYR A 26 11.29 -34.75 8.63
C TYR A 26 11.28 -34.31 7.17
N GLN A 27 11.00 -33.03 6.88
CA GLN A 27 11.03 -32.49 5.51
C GLN A 27 12.44 -32.46 4.91
N LEU A 28 13.46 -32.26 5.73
CA LEU A 28 14.86 -32.36 5.31
C LEU A 28 15.30 -33.81 5.08
N SER A 29 14.69 -34.76 5.76
CA SER A 29 14.96 -36.20 5.60
C SER A 29 14.17 -36.85 4.46
N SER A 30 12.99 -36.33 4.12
CA SER A 30 12.12 -36.90 3.08
C SER A 30 12.43 -36.38 1.67
N GLY A 31 13.29 -35.36 1.55
CA GLY A 31 13.79 -34.83 0.28
C GLY A 31 14.89 -35.69 -0.35
N ASN A 32 14.64 -36.98 -0.59
CA ASN A 32 15.43 -37.74 -1.57
C ASN A 32 14.64 -38.94 -2.09
N GLY A 33 13.82 -38.69 -3.10
CA GLY A 33 13.12 -39.74 -3.82
C GLY A 33 12.98 -39.36 -5.28
N PHE A 34 14.05 -39.51 -6.07
CA PHE A 34 13.92 -39.80 -7.50
C PHE A 34 15.10 -40.64 -8.01
N ASN A 35 14.72 -41.77 -8.59
CA ASN A 35 15.44 -42.62 -9.55
C ASN A 35 16.32 -43.75 -9.01
N SER A 36 15.65 -44.88 -8.80
CA SER A 36 16.22 -46.21 -8.97
C SER A 36 16.35 -46.54 -10.47
N GLU A 37 17.42 -47.26 -10.80
CA GLU A 37 17.66 -48.05 -12.01
C GLU A 37 18.24 -47.33 -13.24
N MET A 38 19.58 -47.26 -13.28
CA MET A 38 20.28 -47.48 -14.55
C MET A 38 21.47 -48.42 -14.32
N ARG A 39 21.49 -49.47 -15.14
CA ARG A 39 22.41 -50.59 -15.15
C ARG A 39 23.88 -50.21 -14.93
N LEU A 40 24.57 -51.07 -14.17
CA LEU A 40 26.01 -51.23 -14.23
C LEU A 40 26.41 -51.69 -15.65
N GLN A 41 26.99 -50.79 -16.44
CA GLN A 41 27.82 -51.14 -17.59
C GLN A 41 29.29 -50.83 -17.22
N GLU A 42 30.12 -51.87 -17.28
CA GLU A 42 31.58 -51.83 -17.11
C GLU A 42 32.30 -50.86 -18.06
N PRO A 43 33.51 -50.39 -17.71
CA PRO A 43 34.23 -49.38 -18.47
C PRO A 43 34.99 -50.02 -19.64
N LEU A 44 34.65 -49.61 -20.87
CA LEU A 44 35.45 -49.93 -22.06
C LEU A 44 36.12 -48.67 -22.62
N ALA A 45 37.43 -48.61 -22.34
CA ALA A 45 38.53 -48.01 -23.10
C ALA A 45 38.29 -46.75 -23.98
N LEU A 46 39.02 -45.69 -23.63
CA LEU A 46 39.40 -44.59 -24.52
C LEU A 46 40.16 -45.09 -25.76
N PRO A 47 39.92 -44.46 -26.93
CA PRO A 47 41.06 -44.04 -27.73
C PRO A 47 40.93 -42.58 -28.20
N GLY A 48 42.04 -41.83 -28.11
CA GLY A 48 42.25 -40.61 -28.89
C GLY A 48 42.33 -39.33 -28.08
N ALA A 49 43.53 -38.74 -28.02
CA ALA A 49 43.79 -37.40 -27.49
C ALA A 49 43.36 -36.30 -28.50
N PRO A 50 43.48 -35.02 -28.11
CA PRO A 50 42.41 -34.03 -28.12
C PRO A 50 42.04 -33.53 -29.52
N GLU A 51 40.76 -33.56 -29.86
CA GLU A 51 40.27 -32.94 -31.09
C GLU A 51 40.15 -31.42 -30.87
N LEU A 52 40.81 -30.68 -31.77
CA LEU A 52 40.93 -29.24 -31.80
C LEU A 52 39.55 -28.59 -31.71
N VAL A 53 39.37 -27.66 -30.77
CA VAL A 53 38.15 -26.83 -30.65
C VAL A 53 37.80 -26.28 -32.03
N SER A 54 36.64 -26.67 -32.57
CA SER A 54 36.22 -26.24 -33.90
C SER A 54 36.14 -24.70 -33.96
N PRO A 55 36.44 -24.07 -35.11
CA PRO A 55 36.33 -22.62 -35.25
C PRO A 55 34.93 -22.08 -34.90
N GLU A 56 33.90 -22.91 -35.08
CA GLU A 56 32.51 -22.63 -34.65
C GLU A 56 32.40 -22.55 -33.13
N ALA A 57 32.95 -23.53 -32.40
CA ALA A 57 32.94 -23.52 -30.93
C ALA A 57 33.72 -22.34 -30.33
N ARG A 58 34.73 -21.81 -31.05
CA ARG A 58 35.43 -20.57 -30.66
C ARG A 58 34.57 -19.32 -30.89
N SER A 59 33.88 -19.24 -32.03
CA SER A 59 32.95 -18.14 -32.34
C SER A 59 31.78 -18.08 -31.35
N ASP A 60 31.25 -19.24 -30.97
CA ASP A 60 30.17 -19.33 -29.98
C ASP A 60 30.65 -18.91 -28.58
N ALA A 61 31.87 -19.29 -28.20
CA ALA A 61 32.48 -18.86 -26.94
C ALA A 61 32.72 -17.35 -26.88
N GLU A 62 33.19 -16.74 -27.98
CA GLU A 62 33.37 -15.28 -28.08
C GLU A 62 32.03 -14.54 -28.01
N THR A 63 30.99 -15.08 -28.66
CA THR A 63 29.63 -14.51 -28.61
C THR A 63 29.05 -14.60 -27.20
N ALA A 64 29.24 -15.73 -26.53
CA ALA A 64 28.82 -15.91 -25.14
C ALA A 64 29.55 -14.95 -24.20
N LEU A 65 30.86 -14.73 -24.39
CA LEU A 65 31.65 -13.79 -23.59
C LEU A 65 31.15 -12.34 -23.77
N ALA A 66 30.93 -11.91 -25.02
CA ALA A 66 30.41 -10.59 -25.32
C ALA A 66 29.01 -10.35 -24.71
N SER A 67 28.16 -11.38 -24.71
CA SER A 67 26.83 -11.31 -24.08
C SER A 67 26.95 -11.16 -22.55
N ALA A 68 27.86 -11.90 -21.91
CA ALA A 68 28.09 -11.83 -20.47
C ALA A 68 28.65 -10.46 -20.04
N GLU A 69 29.58 -9.90 -20.82
CA GLU A 69 30.11 -8.55 -20.59
C GLU A 69 29.02 -7.48 -20.72
N SER A 70 28.12 -7.61 -21.70
CA SER A 70 27.00 -6.67 -21.87
C SER A 70 26.02 -6.72 -20.68
N VAL A 71 25.76 -7.92 -20.14
CA VAL A 71 24.91 -8.11 -18.96
C VAL A 71 25.59 -7.54 -17.72
N LEU A 72 26.89 -7.75 -17.57
CA LEU A 72 27.66 -7.20 -16.45
C LEU A 72 27.75 -5.67 -16.51
N ALA A 73 27.93 -5.09 -17.70
CA ALA A 73 27.92 -3.64 -17.91
C ALA A 73 26.54 -3.05 -17.59
N LYS A 74 25.46 -3.65 -18.09
CA LYS A 74 24.08 -3.26 -17.79
C LYS A 74 23.76 -3.36 -16.30
N ASN A 75 24.27 -4.39 -15.62
CA ASN A 75 24.09 -4.56 -14.19
C ASN A 75 24.92 -3.56 -13.38
N LYS A 76 26.18 -3.29 -13.76
CA LYS A 76 27.00 -2.20 -13.16
C LYS A 76 26.33 -0.83 -13.32
N GLN A 77 25.64 -0.59 -14.43
CA GLN A 77 24.91 0.65 -14.67
C GLN A 77 23.62 0.72 -13.81
N ARG A 78 22.89 -0.40 -13.63
CA ARG A 78 21.78 -0.47 -12.64
C ARG A 78 22.28 -0.26 -11.21
N VAL A 79 23.41 -0.85 -10.84
CA VAL A 79 24.03 -0.67 -9.53
C VAL A 79 24.52 0.78 -9.35
N ALA A 80 25.09 1.41 -10.38
CA ALA A 80 25.51 2.81 -10.32
C ALA A 80 24.32 3.79 -10.19
N VAL A 81 23.17 3.48 -10.82
CA VAL A 81 21.92 4.23 -10.60
C VAL A 81 21.38 4.01 -9.17
N ALA A 82 21.51 2.80 -8.62
CA ALA A 82 21.13 2.48 -7.24
C ALA A 82 22.14 2.97 -6.17
N SER A 83 23.33 3.42 -6.57
CA SER A 83 24.41 3.89 -5.67
C SER A 83 24.57 5.40 -5.67
N GLN A 84 23.67 6.15 -6.32
CA GLN A 84 23.62 7.58 -6.05
C GLN A 84 23.35 7.77 -4.55
N PRO A 85 24.15 8.57 -3.83
CA PRO A 85 23.86 8.86 -2.45
C PRO A 85 22.51 9.57 -2.42
N VAL A 86 21.49 8.84 -1.95
CA VAL A 86 20.21 9.45 -1.58
C VAL A 86 20.60 10.50 -0.56
N LYS A 87 20.53 11.78 -0.95
CA LYS A 87 20.63 12.87 0.00
C LYS A 87 19.66 12.51 1.11
N SER A 88 20.15 12.45 2.34
CA SER A 88 19.35 12.36 3.55
C SER A 88 18.50 13.63 3.65
N GLY A 89 17.49 13.76 2.80
CA GLY A 89 16.33 14.60 2.97
C GLY A 89 15.28 13.73 3.66
N ALA A 90 14.53 14.34 4.57
CA ALA A 90 13.34 13.70 5.14
C ALA A 90 12.56 13.00 4.03
N ILE A 91 12.22 11.73 4.23
CA ILE A 91 11.30 11.02 3.34
C ILE A 91 9.98 11.80 3.44
N GLU A 92 9.70 12.66 2.47
CA GLU A 92 8.47 13.45 2.44
C GLU A 92 7.31 12.47 2.21
N ALA A 93 6.31 12.52 3.09
CA ALA A 93 5.15 11.64 3.02
C ALA A 93 4.47 11.76 1.64
N ALA A 94 4.08 10.63 1.05
CA ALA A 94 3.44 10.61 -0.26
C ALA A 94 2.09 11.36 -0.19
N SER A 95 1.80 12.17 -1.20
CA SER A 95 0.55 12.95 -1.24
C SER A 95 -0.64 12.08 -1.63
N ALA A 96 -1.74 12.15 -0.89
CA ALA A 96 -2.96 11.38 -1.18
C ALA A 96 -3.70 11.89 -2.44
N TRP A 97 -3.56 13.18 -2.75
CA TRP A 97 -4.12 13.82 -3.93
C TRP A 97 -3.30 15.05 -4.31
N GLN A 98 -3.66 15.69 -5.41
CA GLN A 98 -3.08 16.95 -5.87
C GLN A 98 -4.15 18.04 -5.91
N THR A 99 -3.83 19.24 -5.45
CA THR A 99 -4.72 20.42 -5.55
C THR A 99 -4.35 21.30 -6.74
N GLY A 100 -5.30 22.13 -7.19
CA GLY A 100 -5.05 23.14 -8.22
C GLY A 100 -5.03 22.60 -9.66
N GLY A 101 -5.51 21.37 -9.88
CA GLY A 101 -5.74 20.83 -11.21
C GLY A 101 -6.88 21.54 -11.94
N SER A 102 -6.76 21.69 -13.26
CA SER A 102 -7.79 22.29 -14.12
C SER A 102 -8.79 21.28 -14.67
N ASN A 103 -8.80 20.06 -14.14
CA ASN A 103 -9.70 19.02 -14.63
C ASN A 103 -11.15 19.38 -14.29
N PRO A 104 -12.08 19.28 -15.24
CA PRO A 104 -13.48 19.56 -14.98
C PRO A 104 -14.03 18.53 -13.98
N THR A 105 -14.51 19.01 -12.84
CA THR A 105 -15.19 18.17 -11.85
C THR A 105 -16.67 18.03 -12.19
N SER A 106 -17.14 16.80 -12.35
CA SER A 106 -18.56 16.50 -12.64
C SER A 106 -19.46 16.54 -11.39
N ILE A 107 -18.86 16.59 -10.20
CA ILE A 107 -19.57 16.63 -8.92
C ILE A 107 -19.95 18.08 -8.61
N PRO A 108 -21.23 18.39 -8.35
CA PRO A 108 -21.62 19.72 -7.87
C PRO A 108 -21.10 19.96 -6.46
N LEU A 109 -20.64 21.19 -6.18
CA LEU A 109 -20.27 21.57 -4.81
C LEU A 109 -21.53 21.61 -3.92
N PRO A 110 -21.45 21.09 -2.68
CA PRO A 110 -22.56 21.22 -1.73
C PRO A 110 -22.91 22.68 -1.42
N ASN A 111 -24.19 22.94 -1.15
CA ASN A 111 -24.66 24.27 -0.77
C ASN A 111 -24.00 24.73 0.54
N GLY A 112 -23.68 26.02 0.63
CA GLY A 112 -23.06 26.62 1.82
C GLY A 112 -21.54 26.43 1.94
N VAL A 113 -20.92 25.67 1.03
CA VAL A 113 -19.45 25.55 0.98
C VAL A 113 -18.84 26.81 0.39
N VAL A 114 -17.97 27.47 1.17
CA VAL A 114 -17.28 28.71 0.77
C VAL A 114 -15.78 28.55 0.57
N VAL A 115 -15.17 27.52 1.15
CA VAL A 115 -13.74 27.21 1.02
C VAL A 115 -13.59 25.85 0.39
N TYR A 116 -13.12 25.81 -0.86
CA TYR A 116 -12.95 24.60 -1.65
C TYR A 116 -11.83 24.75 -2.67
N GLU A 117 -11.26 23.63 -3.10
CA GLU A 117 -10.32 23.56 -4.21
C GLU A 117 -10.57 22.30 -5.06
N PRO A 118 -10.35 22.37 -6.39
CA PRO A 118 -10.41 21.18 -7.23
C PRO A 118 -9.22 20.26 -6.92
N VAL A 119 -9.48 18.95 -6.95
CA VAL A 119 -8.46 17.92 -6.70
C VAL A 119 -8.39 16.88 -7.81
N SER A 120 -7.19 16.32 -7.96
CA SER A 120 -6.92 15.15 -8.77
C SER A 120 -6.43 14.01 -7.90
N VAL A 121 -7.05 12.83 -8.03
CA VAL A 121 -6.67 11.59 -7.36
C VAL A 121 -6.25 10.58 -8.42
N ASP A 122 -5.11 9.92 -8.22
CA ASP A 122 -4.67 8.85 -9.09
C ASP A 122 -5.50 7.60 -8.84
N MET A 123 -6.34 7.24 -9.80
CA MET A 123 -7.20 6.06 -9.76
C MET A 123 -6.62 4.88 -10.57
N GLU A 124 -5.62 5.14 -11.42
CA GLU A 124 -5.00 4.10 -12.24
C GLU A 124 -3.96 3.32 -11.44
N SER A 125 -3.22 4.03 -10.59
CA SER A 125 -2.21 3.47 -9.69
C SER A 125 -2.27 4.12 -8.30
N PRO A 126 -3.41 4.02 -7.59
CA PRO A 126 -3.57 4.60 -6.26
C PRO A 126 -2.51 4.06 -5.30
N ALA A 127 -1.88 4.97 -4.56
CA ALA A 127 -1.03 4.60 -3.44
C ALA A 127 -1.94 4.18 -2.27
N TYR A 128 -1.98 2.89 -1.97
CA TYR A 128 -2.74 2.33 -0.85
C TYR A 128 -1.85 2.25 0.39
N PRO A 129 -1.98 3.19 1.34
CA PRO A 129 -1.04 3.29 2.43
C PRO A 129 -1.27 2.22 3.50
N MET A 130 -0.20 1.58 3.94
CA MET A 130 -0.26 0.54 4.97
C MET A 130 -0.14 1.11 6.39
N PRO A 131 -0.60 0.38 7.43
CA PRO A 131 -0.41 0.79 8.81
C PRO A 131 1.06 1.09 9.13
N GLY A 132 1.32 2.24 9.75
CA GLY A 132 2.66 2.75 10.06
C GLY A 132 3.25 3.67 9.00
N GLU A 133 2.64 3.80 7.83
CA GLU A 133 3.06 4.76 6.80
C GLU A 133 2.53 6.18 7.10
N GLN A 134 3.17 7.16 6.46
CA GLN A 134 2.76 8.55 6.51
C GLN A 134 2.24 9.02 5.17
N VAL A 135 1.16 9.78 5.21
CA VAL A 135 0.48 10.34 4.03
C VAL A 135 0.35 11.85 4.18
N SER A 136 0.67 12.60 3.13
CA SER A 136 0.46 14.04 3.07
C SER A 136 -0.91 14.36 2.48
N LEU A 137 -1.65 15.26 3.13
CA LEU A 137 -2.96 15.73 2.71
C LEU A 137 -2.92 17.22 2.39
N PRO A 138 -2.89 17.63 1.12
CA PRO A 138 -3.07 19.02 0.73
C PRO A 138 -4.50 19.49 1.00
N LEU A 139 -4.66 20.62 1.68
CA LEU A 139 -5.94 21.24 1.99
C LEU A 139 -6.13 22.55 1.20
N PRO A 140 -7.37 23.05 1.08
CA PRO A 140 -7.63 24.36 0.51
C PRO A 140 -6.80 25.46 1.16
N GLY A 141 -6.23 26.36 0.35
CA GLY A 141 -5.33 27.42 0.80
C GLY A 141 -3.87 27.00 0.90
N GLY A 142 -3.51 25.79 0.44
CA GLY A 142 -2.13 25.33 0.32
C GLY A 142 -1.52 24.76 1.60
N GLU A 143 -2.30 24.61 2.66
CA GLU A 143 -1.88 23.89 3.87
C GLU A 143 -1.66 22.41 3.55
N LYS A 144 -0.61 21.79 4.12
CA LYS A 144 -0.36 20.36 3.99
C LYS A 144 -0.32 19.74 5.37
N LEU A 145 -1.16 18.72 5.57
CA LEU A 145 -1.15 17.93 6.79
C LEU A 145 -0.39 16.62 6.56
N VAL A 146 0.17 16.06 7.62
CA VAL A 146 0.77 14.72 7.62
C VAL A 146 -0.07 13.82 8.52
N VAL A 147 -0.36 12.62 8.05
CA VAL A 147 -1.21 11.65 8.74
C VAL A 147 -0.44 10.37 8.95
N ASN A 148 -0.46 9.86 10.19
CA ASN A 148 0.03 8.51 10.49
C ASN A 148 -1.11 7.52 10.27
N VAL A 149 -0.89 6.54 9.40
CA VAL A 149 -1.89 5.52 9.07
C VAL A 149 -1.89 4.47 10.17
N GLU A 150 -3.04 4.22 10.77
CA GLU A 150 -3.21 3.29 11.89
C GLU A 150 -3.76 1.95 11.43
N SER A 151 -4.72 1.98 10.51
CA SER A 151 -5.35 0.77 9.99
C SER A 151 -5.73 0.94 8.53
N SER A 152 -5.67 -0.15 7.78
CA SER A 152 -6.24 -0.24 6.45
C SER A 152 -6.99 -1.56 6.29
N ASN A 153 -7.98 -1.55 5.41
CA ASN A 153 -8.85 -2.69 5.16
C ASN A 153 -9.32 -2.67 3.71
N GLU A 154 -9.21 -3.82 3.05
CA GLU A 154 -9.88 -4.08 1.79
C GLU A 154 -11.21 -4.77 2.10
N ASN A 155 -12.31 -4.15 1.65
CA ASN A 155 -13.65 -4.65 1.84
C ASN A 155 -13.96 -5.74 0.80
N PRO A 156 -14.90 -6.67 1.08
CA PRO A 156 -15.26 -7.74 0.14
C PRO A 156 -15.80 -7.27 -1.22
N ASN A 157 -16.24 -6.01 -1.32
CA ASN A 157 -16.69 -5.38 -2.56
C ASN A 157 -15.55 -4.80 -3.40
N GLY A 158 -14.29 -4.89 -2.93
CA GLY A 158 -13.10 -4.35 -3.61
C GLY A 158 -12.74 -2.91 -3.21
N ASP A 159 -13.50 -2.28 -2.30
CA ASP A 159 -13.17 -0.95 -1.81
C ASP A 159 -11.99 -1.03 -0.83
N TYR A 160 -11.04 -0.10 -0.95
CA TYR A 160 -9.95 0.04 -0.01
C TYR A 160 -10.20 1.20 0.93
N SER A 161 -10.15 0.99 2.24
CA SER A 161 -10.27 2.06 3.23
C SER A 161 -9.09 2.08 4.16
N TRP A 162 -8.64 3.27 4.54
CA TRP A 162 -7.65 3.44 5.59
C TRP A 162 -8.08 4.54 6.57
N ARG A 163 -7.58 4.41 7.80
CA ARG A 163 -7.80 5.35 8.90
C ARG A 163 -6.49 5.71 9.54
N GLY A 164 -6.39 6.96 9.98
CA GLY A 164 -5.22 7.48 10.66
C GLY A 164 -5.55 8.72 11.46
N HIS A 165 -4.50 9.34 11.98
CA HIS A 165 -4.61 10.56 12.77
C HIS A 165 -3.52 11.56 12.37
N LEU A 166 -3.80 12.85 12.55
CA LEU A 166 -2.83 13.90 12.27
C LEU A 166 -1.55 13.71 13.10
N ASP A 167 -0.41 13.81 12.43
CA ASP A 167 0.89 13.67 13.07
C ASP A 167 1.10 14.74 14.16
N GLY A 168 1.65 14.30 15.30
CA GLY A 168 1.87 15.16 16.46
C GLY A 168 0.63 15.62 17.23
N GLN A 169 -0.59 15.16 16.86
CA GLN A 169 -1.86 15.60 17.49
C GLN A 169 -2.63 14.48 18.20
N GLY A 170 -1.98 13.34 18.47
CA GLY A 170 -2.62 12.20 19.14
C GLY A 170 -3.71 11.57 18.27
N THR A 171 -4.83 11.18 18.89
CA THR A 171 -5.97 10.50 18.22
C THR A 171 -7.21 11.39 18.07
N ASP A 172 -7.11 12.67 18.39
CA ASP A 172 -8.28 13.58 18.45
C ASP A 172 -8.75 14.04 17.06
N TYR A 173 -7.88 13.88 16.06
CA TYR A 173 -8.09 14.39 14.70
C TYR A 173 -8.02 13.24 13.70
N PRO A 174 -9.11 12.45 13.60
CA PRO A 174 -9.15 11.30 12.71
C PRO A 174 -9.21 11.72 11.26
N VAL A 175 -8.58 10.88 10.45
CA VAL A 175 -8.67 10.90 9.00
C VAL A 175 -9.17 9.54 8.55
N VAL A 176 -10.17 9.55 7.68
CA VAL A 176 -10.70 8.36 7.04
C VAL A 176 -10.69 8.60 5.54
N MET A 177 -10.21 7.64 4.77
CA MET A 177 -10.24 7.70 3.31
C MET A 177 -10.64 6.34 2.75
N THR A 178 -11.51 6.38 1.75
CA THR A 178 -12.07 5.20 1.08
C THR A 178 -11.93 5.39 -0.42
N TYR A 179 -11.31 4.42 -1.07
CA TYR A 179 -11.24 4.26 -2.51
C TYR A 179 -12.26 3.20 -2.91
N GLY A 180 -13.22 3.60 -3.74
CA GLY A 180 -14.09 2.68 -4.46
C GLY A 180 -13.66 2.52 -5.92
N ALA A 181 -14.43 1.77 -6.69
CA ALA A 181 -14.09 1.46 -8.08
C ALA A 181 -13.86 2.70 -8.97
N ASN A 182 -14.68 3.75 -8.80
CA ASN A 182 -14.62 4.97 -9.62
C ASN A 182 -14.68 6.24 -8.78
N SER A 183 -14.64 6.14 -7.46
CA SER A 183 -14.82 7.29 -6.57
C SER A 183 -13.94 7.19 -5.35
N VAL A 184 -13.61 8.34 -4.80
CA VAL A 184 -12.81 8.45 -3.58
C VAL A 184 -13.48 9.44 -2.65
N PHE A 185 -13.59 9.04 -1.41
CA PHE A 185 -14.15 9.85 -0.33
C PHE A 185 -13.13 9.94 0.80
N ALA A 186 -12.94 11.13 1.35
CA ALA A 186 -12.17 11.29 2.57
C ALA A 186 -12.82 12.29 3.52
N THR A 187 -12.66 12.06 4.81
CA THR A 187 -13.01 13.01 5.87
C THR A 187 -11.78 13.27 6.71
N VAL A 188 -11.44 14.55 6.86
CA VAL A 188 -10.25 15.01 7.60
C VAL A 188 -10.73 15.92 8.72
N THR A 189 -10.57 15.50 9.96
CA THR A 189 -10.86 16.35 11.12
C THR A 189 -9.60 17.08 11.52
N THR A 190 -9.68 18.39 11.78
CA THR A 190 -8.55 19.22 12.19
C THR A 190 -8.97 20.17 13.31
N PRO A 191 -8.02 20.80 14.04
CA PRO A 191 -8.34 21.86 15.00
C PRO A 191 -9.08 23.06 14.37
N LYS A 192 -8.95 23.25 13.05
CA LYS A 192 -9.54 24.37 12.29
C LYS A 192 -10.93 24.05 11.72
N GLY A 193 -11.43 22.83 11.93
CA GLY A 193 -12.68 22.32 11.36
C GLY A 193 -12.46 21.00 10.60
N SER A 194 -13.54 20.48 10.00
CA SER A 194 -13.49 19.27 9.19
C SER A 194 -13.48 19.60 7.70
N TYR A 195 -12.87 18.72 6.93
CA TYR A 195 -12.80 18.80 5.48
C TYR A 195 -13.29 17.50 4.87
N THR A 196 -13.91 17.60 3.71
CA THR A 196 -14.39 16.46 2.94
C THR A 196 -13.79 16.50 1.55
N LEU A 197 -13.22 15.37 1.13
CA LEU A 197 -12.82 15.12 -0.24
C LEU A 197 -13.87 14.23 -0.90
N GLU A 198 -14.34 14.65 -2.07
CA GLU A 198 -15.18 13.82 -2.93
C GLU A 198 -14.62 13.86 -4.35
N SER A 199 -14.41 12.68 -4.94
CA SER A 199 -13.87 12.53 -6.29
C SER A 199 -14.58 11.43 -7.04
N VAL A 200 -14.78 11.64 -8.34
CA VAL A 200 -15.34 10.67 -9.29
C VAL A 200 -14.43 10.65 -10.51
N ASN A 201 -14.00 9.46 -10.93
CA ASN A 201 -13.02 9.24 -12.00
C ASN A 201 -11.74 10.08 -11.80
N GLY A 202 -11.29 10.19 -10.55
CA GLY A 202 -10.07 10.90 -10.19
C GLY A 202 -10.18 12.42 -10.17
N SER A 203 -11.33 13.02 -10.51
CA SER A 203 -11.53 14.48 -10.42
C SER A 203 -12.61 14.83 -9.41
N GLY A 204 -12.34 15.83 -8.57
CA GLY A 204 -13.16 16.08 -7.39
C GLY A 204 -12.98 17.45 -6.77
N TRP A 205 -13.51 17.56 -5.55
CA TRP A 205 -13.34 18.72 -4.67
C TRP A 205 -12.78 18.26 -3.32
N ILE A 206 -11.89 19.06 -2.74
CA ILE A 206 -11.66 19.11 -1.30
C ILE A 206 -12.26 20.40 -0.79
N TYR A 207 -13.08 20.33 0.24
CA TYR A 207 -13.71 21.52 0.80
C TYR A 207 -13.79 21.46 2.32
N LYS A 208 -13.84 22.65 2.92
CA LYS A 208 -14.10 22.80 4.34
C LYS A 208 -15.59 22.64 4.59
N ASN A 209 -15.96 21.76 5.50
CA ASN A 209 -17.35 21.61 5.90
C ASN A 209 -17.78 22.88 6.67
N PRO A 210 -18.95 23.45 6.35
CA PRO A 210 -19.47 24.59 7.08
C PRO A 210 -19.75 24.19 8.53
N SER A 211 -19.42 25.10 9.44
CA SER A 211 -19.74 24.92 10.85
C SER A 211 -21.25 25.07 11.09
N GLU A 212 -21.77 24.47 12.16
CA GLU A 212 -23.18 24.64 12.57
C GLU A 212 -23.58 26.12 12.74
N PHE A 213 -22.62 26.97 13.13
CA PHE A 213 -22.82 28.43 13.19
C PHE A 213 -22.94 29.10 11.81
N GLU A 214 -22.30 28.55 10.78
CA GLU A 214 -22.43 29.03 9.38
C GLU A 214 -23.67 28.45 8.69
N LEU A 215 -24.15 27.30 9.17
CA LEU A 215 -25.39 26.65 8.70
C LEU A 215 -26.65 27.22 9.35
N SER A 216 -26.53 27.81 10.54
CA SER A 216 -27.64 28.50 11.19
C SER A 216 -27.80 29.89 10.60
N GLU A 217 -28.76 30.04 9.68
CA GLU A 217 -29.29 31.36 9.34
C GLU A 217 -29.88 31.97 10.62
N PRO A 218 -29.32 33.06 11.19
CA PRO A 218 -29.85 33.63 12.42
C PRO A 218 -31.31 34.05 12.21
N GLY A 219 -32.24 33.38 12.89
CA GLY A 219 -33.68 33.64 12.81
C GLY A 219 -34.49 32.66 11.96
N LYS A 220 -33.89 31.64 11.34
CA LYS A 220 -34.65 30.47 10.86
C LYS A 220 -34.67 29.40 11.93
N ASN A 221 -35.85 28.82 12.13
CA ASN A 221 -36.00 27.70 13.03
C ASN A 221 -35.40 26.44 12.38
N ASP A 222 -34.41 25.85 13.02
CA ASP A 222 -33.85 24.55 12.67
C ASP A 222 -34.76 23.45 13.25
N TYR A 223 -35.83 23.12 12.54
CA TYR A 223 -36.64 21.95 12.88
C TYR A 223 -36.50 20.88 11.80
N LEU A 224 -36.28 19.65 12.25
CA LEU A 224 -36.45 18.46 11.44
C LEU A 224 -37.96 18.27 11.25
N GLU A 225 -38.49 18.45 10.04
CA GLU A 225 -39.87 18.05 9.74
C GLU A 225 -39.95 16.53 9.85
N ILE A 226 -40.49 16.03 10.96
CA ILE A 226 -40.83 14.62 11.08
C ILE A 226 -42.08 14.42 10.23
N PRO A 227 -42.03 13.65 9.12
CA PRO A 227 -43.22 13.37 8.35
C PRO A 227 -44.21 12.63 9.24
N HIS A 228 -45.26 13.32 9.67
CA HIS A 228 -46.38 12.71 10.34
C HIS A 228 -47.16 11.92 9.30
N VAL A 229 -46.89 10.62 9.22
CA VAL A 229 -47.81 9.69 8.54
C VAL A 229 -49.03 9.54 9.46
N HIS A 230 -49.97 10.48 9.36
CA HIS A 230 -51.27 10.34 10.02
C HIS A 230 -52.17 9.44 9.17
N GLU A 231 -52.10 8.16 9.54
CA GLU A 231 -53.22 7.27 9.88
C GLU A 231 -54.49 7.14 9.02
N HIS A 232 -54.78 5.86 8.76
CA HIS A 232 -56.08 5.19 8.85
C HIS A 232 -57.26 5.69 8.00
N GLU A 233 -57.51 4.96 6.92
CA GLU A 233 -58.87 4.55 6.54
C GLU A 233 -58.89 3.08 6.11
#